data_AF-A0A5D4URQ7-F1
#
_entry.id   AF-A0A5D4URQ7-F1
#
_cell.length_a   1.000
_cell.length_b   1.000
_cell.length_c   1.000
_cell.angle_alpha   90.00
_cell.angle_beta   90.00
_cell.angle_gamma   90.00
#
_symmetry.space_group_name_H-M   'P 1'
#
loop_
_entity.id
_entity.type
_entity.pdbx_description
1 polymer ?
#
loop_
_entity_poly.entity_id
_entity_poly.type
_entity_poly.pdbx_seq_one_letter_code
_entity_poly.pdbx_strand_id
1 'polypeptide(L)' 'MDRFILLLVAGILSGFALLKVPLAGTFLASVSPVTDIIGVLAILIFSLFLIYKGIMSILGK' A
#
# COMPACT_ATOMS: atom_id res chain seq x y z
N MET A 1 -19.30 -7.22 -7.83
CA MET A 1 -17.85 -7.01 -7.69
C MET A 1 -17.65 -5.77 -6.82
N ASP A 2 -17.38 -5.98 -5.53
CA ASP A 2 -17.15 -4.92 -4.56
C ASP A 2 -15.96 -4.06 -4.96
N ARG A 3 -16.22 -2.89 -5.56
CA ARG A 3 -15.19 -1.89 -5.93
C ARG A 3 -14.24 -1.58 -4.79
N PHE A 4 -14.70 -1.71 -3.54
CA PHE A 4 -13.89 -1.50 -2.34
C PHE A 4 -12.70 -2.46 -2.23
N ILE A 5 -12.90 -3.76 -2.48
CA ILE A 5 -11.78 -4.72 -2.44
C ILE A 5 -10.75 -4.38 -3.52
N LEU A 6 -11.20 -4.04 -4.73
CA LEU A 6 -10.30 -3.67 -5.83
C LEU A 6 -9.50 -2.40 -5.52
N LEU A 7 -10.11 -1.40 -4.88
CA LEU A 7 -9.44 -0.18 -4.45
C LEU A 7 -8.37 -0.45 -3.38
N LEU A 8 -8.66 -1.34 -2.43
CA LEU A 8 -7.72 -1.76 -1.39
C LEU A 8 -6.54 -2.54 -1.94
N VAL A 9 -6.79 -3.48 -2.86
CA VAL A 9 -5.74 -4.23 -3.56
C VAL A 9 -4.90 -3.29 -4.44
N ALA A 10 -5.52 -2.34 -5.14
CA ALA A 10 -4.81 -1.32 -5.91
C ALA A 10 -3.93 -0.42 -5.02
N GLY A 11 -4.39 -0.08 -3.81
CA GLY A 11 -3.60 0.66 -2.81
C GLY A 11 -2.36 -0.10 -2.36
N ILE A 12 -2.47 -1.41 -2.10
CA ILE A 12 -1.34 -2.28 -1.77
C ILE A 12 -0.36 -2.35 -2.95
N LEU A 13 -0.86 -2.57 -4.17
CA LEU A 13 -0.05 -2.59 -5.40
C LEU A 13 0.69 -1.25 -5.62
N SER A 14 0.04 -0.12 -5.38
CA SER A 14 0.65 1.21 -5.46
C SER A 14 1.77 1.40 -4.43
N GLY A 15 1.60 0.88 -3.21
CA GLY A 15 2.65 0.90 -2.18
C GLY A 15 3.89 0.10 -2.60
N PHE A 16 3.70 -1.10 -3.17
CA PHE A 16 4.79 -1.88 -3.74
C PHE A 16 5.44 -1.23 -4.96
N ALA A 17 4.65 -0.54 -5.79
CA ALA A 17 5.17 0.22 -6.93
C ALA A 17 6.07 1.37 -6.47
N LEU A 18 5.71 2.06 -5.37
CA LEU A 18 6.54 3.08 -4.74
C LEU A 18 7.89 2.53 -4.25
N LEU A 19 7.89 1.34 -3.63
CA LEU A 19 9.12 0.67 -3.17
C LEU A 19 10.03 0.21 -4.32
N LYS A 20 9.46 -0.11 -5.47
CA LYS A 20 10.18 -0.58 -6.66
C LYS A 20 10.64 0.55 -7.58
N VAL A 21 10.50 1.82 -7.20
CA VAL A 21 11.05 2.93 -7.98
C VAL A 21 12.58 2.88 -7.92
N PRO A 22 13.29 2.77 -9.05
CA PRO A 22 14.75 2.79 -9.05
C PRO A 22 15.25 4.22 -8.80
N LEU A 23 15.47 4.55 -7.52
CA LEU A 23 16.04 5.84 -7.09
C LEU A 23 17.57 5.83 -7.04
N ALA A 24 18.19 4.65 -7.12
CA ALA A 24 19.64 4.47 -7.09
C ALA A 24 20.30 5.15 -8.30
N GLY A 25 21.12 6.18 -8.04
CA GLY A 25 21.86 6.92 -9.07
C GLY A 25 21.20 8.21 -9.58
N THR A 26 20.09 8.65 -9.00
CA THR A 26 19.37 9.88 -9.40
C THR A 26 19.45 10.98 -8.31
N PHE A 27 19.16 12.25 -8.68
CA PHE A 27 19.05 13.39 -7.74
C PHE A 27 18.06 13.17 -6.58
N LEU A 28 17.16 12.18 -6.70
CA LEU A 28 16.21 11.80 -5.67
C LEU A 28 16.73 10.71 -4.70
N ALA A 29 17.99 10.29 -4.80
CA ALA A 29 18.60 9.34 -3.87
C ALA A 29 18.51 9.78 -2.39
N SER A 30 18.54 11.09 -2.13
CA SER A 30 18.34 11.64 -0.77
C SER A 30 16.90 11.48 -0.24
N VAL A 31 15.91 11.30 -1.13
CA VAL A 31 14.48 11.10 -0.79
C VAL A 31 14.10 9.61 -0.85
N SER A 32 15.02 8.75 -1.31
CA SER A 32 14.87 7.29 -1.32
C SER A 32 14.37 6.73 0.02
N PRO A 33 14.93 7.08 1.20
CA PRO A 33 14.44 6.52 2.46
C PRO A 33 13.01 6.98 2.81
N VAL A 34 12.62 8.20 2.42
CA VAL A 34 11.27 8.72 2.65
C VAL A 34 10.25 7.97 1.78
N THR A 35 10.61 7.70 0.53
CA THR A 35 9.78 6.96 -0.42
C THR A 35 9.56 5.52 0.05
N ASP A 36 10.61 4.91 0.62
CA ASP A 36 10.55 3.56 1.20
C ASP A 36 9.60 3.52 2.42
N ILE A 37 9.76 4.46 3.35
CA ILE A 37 8.90 4.59 4.54
C ILE A 37 7.42 4.78 4.14
N ILE A 38 7.14 5.64 3.16
CA ILE A 38 5.77 5.87 2.68
C ILE A 38 5.20 4.62 2.00
N GLY A 39 6.00 3.92 1.20
CA GLY A 39 5.61 2.67 0.55
C GLY A 39 5.25 1.59 1.57
N VAL A 40 6.09 1.39 2.59
CA VAL A 40 5.84 0.45 3.69
C VAL A 40 4.60 0.85 4.48
N LEU A 41 4.46 2.13 4.88
CA LEU A 41 3.29 2.62 5.61
C LEU A 41 1.99 2.43 4.82
N ALA A 42 2.02 2.71 3.51
CA ALA A 42 0.87 2.51 2.64
C ALA A 42 0.45 1.03 2.62
N ILE A 43 1.40 0.11 2.42
CA ILE A 43 1.12 -1.34 2.44
C ILE A 43 0.54 -1.77 3.79
N LEU A 44 1.13 -1.31 4.90
CA LEU A 44 0.72 -1.66 6.26
C LEU A 44 -0.71 -1.20 6.55
N ILE A 45 -1.02 0.07 6.25
CA ILE A 45 -2.34 0.67 6.51
C ILE A 45 -3.41 0.01 5.63
N PHE A 46 -3.16 -0.11 4.32
CA PHE A 46 -4.13 -0.74 3.41
C PHE A 46 -4.32 -2.23 3.74
N SER A 47 -3.26 -2.96 4.08
CA SER A 47 -3.35 -4.36 4.50
C SER A 47 -4.19 -4.52 5.77
N LEU A 48 -3.93 -3.71 6.80
CA LEU A 48 -4.68 -3.73 8.05
C LEU A 48 -6.16 -3.38 7.83
N PHE A 49 -6.42 -2.40 6.96
CA PHE A 49 -7.78 -1.99 6.61
C PHE A 49 -8.51 -3.08 5.81
N LEU A 50 -7.82 -3.83 4.94
CA LEU A 50 -8.37 -4.96 4.19
C LEU A 50 -8.73 -6.11 5.13
N ILE A 51 -7.85 -6.42 6.08
CA ILE A 51 -8.10 -7.42 7.12
C ILE A 51 -9.31 -7.01 7.96
N TYR A 52 -9.38 -5.75 8.41
CA TYR A 52 -10.53 -5.25 9.18
C TYR A 52 -11.84 -5.33 8.40
N LYS A 53 -11.85 -4.84 7.14
CA LYS A 53 -13.00 -4.94 6.24
C LYS A 53 -13.40 -6.40 5.96
N GLY A 54 -12.42 -7.29 5.78
CA GLY A 54 -12.64 -8.71 5.56
C GLY A 54 -13.27 -9.39 6.78
N ILE A 55 -12.77 -9.10 7.98
CA ILE A 55 -13.33 -9.61 9.23
C ILE A 55 -14.75 -9.08 9.43
N MET A 56 -14.99 -7.78 9.22
CA MET A 56 -16.31 -7.16 9.34
C MET A 56 -17.32 -7.80 8.36
N SER A 57 -16.88 -8.03 7.12
CA SER A 57 -17.67 -8.70 6.08
C SER A 57 -17.99 -10.16 6.42
N ILE A 58 -17.05 -10.89 7.05
CA ILE A 58 -17.29 -12.27 7.53
C ILE A 58 -18.21 -12.28 8.75
N LEU A 59 -18.10 -11.27 9.63
CA LEU A 59 -18.94 -11.13 10.82
C LEU A 59 -20.38 -10.71 10.48
N GLY A 60 -20.70 -10.49 9.20
CA GLY A 60 -22.05 -10.26 8.71
C GLY A 60 -22.62 -8.89 9.08
N LYS A 61 -21.75 -7.89 9.29
CA LYS A 61 -22.15 -6.48 9.44
C LYS A 61 -21.53 -5.61 8.35
#